data_AF-A0A7V9N867-F1
#
_entry.id   AF-A0A7V9N867-F1
#
_cell.length_a   1.000
_cell.length_b   1.000
_cell.length_c   1.000
_cell.angle_alpha   90.00
_cell.angle_beta   90.00
_cell.angle_gamma   90.00
#
_symmetry.space_group_name_H-M   'P 1'
#
loop_
_entity.id
_entity.type
_entity.pdbx_description
1 polymer ?
#
loop_
_entity_poly.entity_id
_entity_poly.type
_entity_poly.pdbx_seq_one_letter_code
_entity_poly.pdbx_strand_id
1 'polypeptide(L)'
;MAIRKDRLQERAAHFDPDEIEGIHFVTPEEGRALFDREAKRLFGISGEEFLRRWDRGEYGPIPDTPEGRKLGRMDTLISFVRRIEA
;
A
#
# COMPACT_ATOMS: atom_id res chain seq x y z
N MET A 1 -36.38 10.31 -18.14
CA MET A 1 -36.30 9.79 -16.75
C MET A 1 -35.03 10.35 -16.12
N ALA A 2 -35.12 11.51 -15.45
CA ALA A 2 -33.96 12.22 -14.92
C ALA A 2 -33.68 11.76 -13.48
N ILE A 3 -32.54 11.11 -13.27
CA ILE A 3 -32.02 10.82 -11.94
C ILE A 3 -31.68 12.18 -11.31
N ARG A 4 -32.40 12.57 -10.24
CA ARG A 4 -32.14 13.83 -9.52
C ARG A 4 -30.73 13.76 -8.93
N LYS A 5 -29.88 14.72 -9.30
CA LYS A 5 -28.49 14.87 -8.83
C LYS A 5 -28.41 14.90 -7.30
N ASP A 6 -29.46 15.37 -6.63
CA ASP A 6 -29.58 15.42 -5.17
C ASP A 6 -29.37 14.05 -4.49
N ARG A 7 -29.85 12.96 -5.11
CA ARG A 7 -29.74 11.60 -4.54
C ARG A 7 -28.32 11.01 -4.62
N LEU A 8 -27.45 11.58 -5.45
CA LEU A 8 -26.03 11.19 -5.52
C LEU A 8 -25.17 11.95 -4.49
N GLN A 9 -25.57 13.18 -4.14
CA GLN A 9 -24.86 13.98 -3.15
C GLN A 9 -25.07 13.46 -1.72
N GLU A 10 -26.24 12.93 -1.39
CA GLU A 10 -26.51 12.31 -0.08
C GLU A 10 -25.70 11.01 0.17
N ARG A 11 -25.40 10.22 -0.88
CA ARG A 11 -24.62 8.97 -0.76
C ARG A 11 -23.12 9.19 -0.57
N ALA A 12 -22.60 10.35 -0.95
CA ALA A 12 -21.18 10.66 -0.83
C ALA A 12 -20.79 11.19 0.56
N ALA A 13 -21.77 11.58 1.39
CA ALA A 13 -21.53 12.26 2.67
C ALA A 13 -21.25 11.32 3.86
N HIS A 14 -21.45 10.01 3.69
CA HIS A 14 -21.23 8.98 4.73
C HIS A 14 -20.35 7.84 4.20
N PHE A 15 -19.14 8.17 3.74
CA PHE A 15 -18.12 7.14 3.58
C PHE A 15 -17.46 6.93 4.94
N ASP A 16 -17.94 5.94 5.70
CA ASP A 16 -17.17 5.39 6.80
C ASP A 16 -16.22 4.33 6.21
N PRO A 17 -14.89 4.56 6.22
CA PRO A 17 -13.93 3.59 5.71
C PRO A 17 -14.04 2.24 6.44
N ASP A 18 -14.49 2.24 7.68
CA ASP A 18 -14.61 1.04 8.51
C ASP A 18 -15.88 0.22 8.19
N GLU A 19 -16.79 0.73 7.35
CA GLU A 19 -18.02 0.03 6.94
C GLU A 19 -17.82 -0.91 5.73
N ILE A 20 -16.67 -0.87 5.05
CA ILE A 20 -16.41 -1.83 3.97
C ILE A 20 -15.88 -3.13 4.54
N GLU A 21 -16.78 -4.11 4.68
CA GLU A 21 -16.43 -5.44 5.14
C GLU A 21 -15.26 -6.05 4.34
N GLY A 22 -14.20 -6.42 5.05
CA GLY A 22 -12.99 -7.03 4.47
C GLY A 22 -11.94 -6.04 3.97
N ILE A 23 -12.18 -4.73 4.06
CA ILE A 23 -11.16 -3.70 3.81
C ILE A 23 -10.69 -3.14 5.15
N HIS A 24 -9.36 -3.07 5.32
CA HIS A 24 -8.75 -2.42 6.47
C HIS A 24 -7.95 -1.21 6.00
N PHE A 25 -8.40 -0.02 6.37
CA PHE A 25 -7.69 1.22 6.14
C PHE A 25 -6.59 1.37 7.18
N VAL A 26 -5.33 1.39 6.73
CA VAL A 26 -4.19 1.52 7.64
C VAL A 26 -3.86 2.99 7.88
N THR A 27 -3.58 3.33 9.13
CA THR A 27 -2.90 4.58 9.51
C THR A 27 -1.48 4.62 8.90
N PRO A 28 -0.85 5.79 8.77
CA PRO A 28 0.54 5.86 8.32
C PRO A 28 1.52 5.04 9.20
N GLU A 29 1.28 4.98 10.51
CA GLU A 29 2.06 4.19 11.45
C GLU A 29 1.88 2.69 11.21
N GLU A 30 0.64 2.23 11.02
CA GLU A 30 0.35 0.83 10.67
C GLU A 30 0.90 0.44 9.31
N GLY A 31 0.85 1.35 8.32
CA GLY A 31 1.47 1.15 7.01
C GLY A 31 2.98 0.96 7.12
N ARG A 32 3.66 1.77 7.93
CA ARG A 32 5.10 1.63 8.22
C ARG A 32 5.40 0.31 8.94
N ALA A 33 4.60 -0.06 9.93
CA ALA A 33 4.78 -1.31 10.67
C ALA A 33 4.54 -2.55 9.79
N LEU A 34 3.52 -2.50 8.92
CA LEU A 34 3.24 -3.53 7.93
C LEU A 34 4.42 -3.72 6.99
N PHE A 35 4.96 -2.61 6.45
CA PHE A 35 6.09 -2.64 5.53
C PHE A 35 7.34 -3.25 6.19
N ASP A 36 7.70 -2.81 7.40
CA ASP A 36 8.86 -3.33 8.12
C ASP A 36 8.72 -4.83 8.44
N ARG A 37 7.52 -5.26 8.83
CA ARG A 37 7.22 -6.69 9.06
C ARG A 37 7.41 -7.52 7.80
N GLU A 38 6.95 -7.05 6.65
CA GLU A 38 7.08 -7.77 5.38
C GLU A 38 8.52 -7.80 4.88
N ALA A 39 9.28 -6.71 5.01
CA ALA A 39 10.70 -6.68 4.71
C ALA A 39 11.48 -7.71 5.53
N LYS A 40 11.21 -7.77 6.84
CA LYS A 40 11.82 -8.77 7.74
C LYS A 40 11.45 -10.19 7.35
N ARG A 41 10.17 -10.44 7.06
CA ARG A 41 9.67 -11.78 6.71
C ARG A 41 10.21 -12.30 5.37
N LEU A 42 10.33 -11.43 4.37
CA LEU A 42 10.67 -11.81 3.00
C LEU A 42 12.16 -11.76 2.70
N PHE A 43 12.88 -10.83 3.31
CA PHE A 43 14.28 -10.52 2.98
C PHE A 43 15.22 -10.53 4.19
N GLY A 44 14.70 -10.68 5.42
CA GLY A 44 15.52 -10.69 6.63
C GLY A 44 16.15 -9.34 7.00
N ILE A 45 15.65 -8.24 6.44
CA ILE A 45 16.15 -6.87 6.68
C ILE A 45 15.01 -5.96 7.17
N SER A 46 15.35 -4.83 7.79
CA SER A 46 14.33 -3.82 8.13
C SER A 46 13.71 -3.21 6.87
N GLY A 47 12.52 -2.64 7.04
CA GLY A 47 11.87 -1.87 5.98
C GLY A 47 12.73 -0.69 5.52
N GLU A 48 13.38 0.01 6.46
CA GLU A 48 14.28 1.12 6.14
C GLU A 48 15.47 0.66 5.27
N GLU A 49 16.09 -0.47 5.60
CA GLU A 49 17.18 -1.02 4.79
C GLU A 49 16.68 -1.43 3.41
N PHE A 50 15.50 -2.03 3.31
CA PHE A 50 14.90 -2.34 2.02
C PHE A 50 14.73 -1.07 1.16
N LEU A 51 14.18 0.01 1.73
CA LEU A 51 14.00 1.28 1.01
C LEU A 51 15.33 1.88 0.56
N ARG A 52 16.38 1.83 1.40
CA ARG A 52 17.72 2.28 1.01
C ARG A 52 18.27 1.52 -0.20
N ARG A 53 18.06 0.21 -0.27
CA ARG A 53 18.49 -0.61 -1.41
C ARG A 53 17.65 -0.36 -2.66
N TRP A 54 16.35 -0.17 -2.46
CA TRP A 54 15.43 0.22 -3.52
C TRP A 54 15.83 1.55 -4.17
N ASP A 55 16.16 2.56 -3.37
CA ASP A 55 16.57 3.88 -3.88
C ASP A 55 17.92 3.85 -4.63
N ARG A 56 18.76 2.87 -4.32
CA ARG A 56 20.00 2.60 -5.05
C ARG A 56 19.80 1.79 -6.34
N GLY A 57 18.57 1.36 -6.62
CA GLY A 57 18.25 0.54 -7.78
C GLY A 57 18.75 -0.92 -7.68
N GLU A 58 19.06 -1.42 -6.49
CA GLU A 58 19.63 -2.77 -6.30
C GLU A 58 18.69 -3.90 -6.69
N TYR A 59 17.38 -3.64 -6.75
CA TYR A 59 16.38 -4.64 -7.04
C TYR A 59 16.06 -4.79 -8.54
N GLY A 60 16.71 -3.98 -9.40
CA GLY A 60 16.62 -4.07 -10.87
C GLY A 60 15.17 -4.06 -11.39
N PRO A 61 14.93 -4.40 -12.67
CA PRO A 61 13.58 -4.72 -13.10
C PRO A 61 13.09 -5.96 -12.33
N ILE A 62 11.88 -5.89 -11.76
CA ILE A 62 11.30 -6.98 -10.99
C ILE A 62 11.05 -8.19 -11.93
N PRO A 63 11.74 -9.32 -11.74
CA PRO A 63 11.59 -10.47 -12.63
C PRO A 63 10.30 -11.24 -12.34
N ASP A 64 9.75 -11.97 -13.32
CA ASP A 64 8.64 -12.90 -13.08
C ASP A 64 9.15 -14.24 -12.52
N THR A 65 9.67 -14.18 -11.28
CA THR A 65 10.20 -15.34 -10.53
C THR A 65 9.59 -15.37 -9.13
N PRO A 66 9.70 -16.49 -8.38
CA PRO A 66 9.29 -16.52 -6.97
C PRO A 66 9.92 -15.40 -6.13
N GLU A 67 11.19 -15.07 -6.37
CA GLU A 67 11.92 -13.98 -5.73
C GLU A 67 11.38 -12.63 -6.18
N GLY A 68 11.14 -12.44 -7.48
CA GLY A 68 10.56 -11.22 -8.01
C GLY A 68 9.14 -10.96 -7.52
N ARG A 69 8.33 -12.00 -7.26
CA ARG A 69 7.03 -11.85 -6.61
C ARG A 69 7.15 -11.30 -5.18
N LYS A 70 8.22 -11.62 -4.45
CA LYS A 70 8.49 -11.02 -3.13
C LYS A 70 8.81 -9.52 -3.28
N LEU A 71 9.57 -9.16 -4.31
CA LEU A 71 9.86 -7.75 -4.64
C LEU A 71 8.60 -7.00 -5.05
N GLY A 72 7.75 -7.57 -5.91
CA GLY A 72 6.47 -6.96 -6.31
C GLY A 72 5.49 -6.76 -5.15
N ARG A 73 5.53 -7.64 -4.15
CA ARG A 73 4.78 -7.42 -2.89
C ARG A 73 5.30 -6.21 -2.13
N MET A 74 6.62 -6.04 -2.03
CA MET A 74 7.19 -4.86 -1.38
C MET A 74 6.90 -3.58 -2.16
N ASP A 75 7.01 -3.61 -3.49
CA ASP A 75 6.70 -2.50 -4.39
C ASP A 75 5.27 -1.98 -4.18
N THR A 76 4.28 -2.89 -4.16
CA THR A 76 2.89 -2.55 -3.81
C THR A 76 2.79 -1.82 -2.45
N LEU A 77 3.61 -2.21 -1.48
CA LEU A 77 3.59 -1.64 -0.13
C LEU A 77 4.37 -0.32 0.00
N ILE A 78 5.23 0.04 -0.96
CA ILE A 78 6.01 1.29 -0.92
C ILE A 78 5.07 2.51 -0.83
N SER A 79 3.91 2.46 -1.48
CA SER A 79 2.89 3.52 -1.44
C SER A 79 2.39 3.85 -0.03
N PHE A 80 2.41 2.88 0.90
CA PHE A 80 1.98 3.09 2.29
C PHE A 80 3.04 3.82 3.13
N VAL A 81 4.30 3.80 2.70
CA VAL A 81 5.42 4.43 3.41
C VAL A 81 5.84 5.75 2.77
N ARG A 82 5.72 5.86 1.44
CA ARG A 82 6.14 7.03 0.66
C ARG A 82 4.99 7.95 0.24
N ARG A 83 3.82 7.80 0.87
CA ARG A 83 2.55 8.51 0.62
C ARG A 83 2.70 9.62 -0.44
N ILE A 84 2.24 9.33 -1.65
CA ILE A 84 2.15 10.33 -2.72
C ILE A 84 1.16 11.38 -2.23
N GLU A 85 1.60 12.62 -2.04
CA GLU A 85 0.65 13.73 -1.84
C GLU A 85 -0.26 13.79 -3.06
N ALA A 86 -1.57 13.68 -2.83
CA ALA A 86 -2.59 13.70 -3.86
C ALA A 86 -2.86 15.12 -4.37
#